data_AF-A0A7K2PZK0-F1
#
_entry.id   AF-A0A7K2PZK0-F1
#
_cell.length_a   1.000
_cell.length_b   1.000
_cell.length_c   1.000
_cell.angle_alpha   90.00
_cell.angle_beta   90.00
_cell.angle_gamma   90.00
#
_symmetry.space_group_name_H-M   'P 1'
#
loop_
_entity.id
_entity.type
_entity.pdbx_description
1 polymer ?
#
loop_
_entity_poly.entity_id
_entity_poly.type
_entity_poly.pdbx_seq_one_letter_code
_entity_poly.pdbx_strand_id
1 'polypeptide(L)'
;MNADVLRAAYEAFAAVVRPLGDEESWRPTGCAGWAVRDLVFHCAGDAQRALVALHTPAAGPPDRDAVTYWRDWAPDPVGAANGRRWNRVSASMFLDFRQLRELYLETTAATVNAVADTAPELPVLTQGQVLTAGDLMLTLAVEATVHHLDLVVDLPQAAGPSAAGLAAVRATLDGLLGRPVPLDWSDEHYARAATGRATLTEAERLALGADADRFPLFS
;
A
#
# COMPACT_ATOMS: atom_id res chain seq x y z
N MET A 1 -11.66 -12.59 -7.22
CA MET A 1 -10.18 -12.58 -7.36
C MET A 1 -9.58 -11.27 -6.84
N ASN A 2 -9.67 -10.13 -7.53
CA ASN A 2 -9.03 -8.89 -7.04
C ASN A 2 -9.66 -8.33 -5.76
N ALA A 3 -11.00 -8.37 -5.66
CA ALA A 3 -11.71 -8.02 -4.43
C ALA A 3 -11.30 -8.90 -3.23
N ASP A 4 -11.00 -10.18 -3.46
CA ASP A 4 -10.55 -11.10 -2.40
C ASP A 4 -9.12 -10.77 -1.94
N VAL A 5 -8.24 -10.39 -2.86
CA VAL A 5 -6.87 -9.94 -2.55
C VAL A 5 -6.91 -8.65 -1.72
N LEU A 6 -7.72 -7.67 -2.13
CA LEU A 6 -7.89 -6.43 -1.38
C LEU A 6 -8.49 -6.68 0.01
N ARG A 7 -9.53 -7.53 0.10
CA ARG A 7 -10.11 -7.96 1.37
C ARG A 7 -9.05 -8.58 2.29
N ALA A 8 -8.27 -9.53 1.78
CA ALA A 8 -7.23 -10.18 2.58
C ALA A 8 -6.16 -9.19 3.07
N ALA A 9 -5.73 -8.24 2.23
CA ALA A 9 -4.79 -7.21 2.63
C ALA A 9 -5.35 -6.27 3.70
N TYR A 10 -6.58 -5.77 3.51
CA TYR A 10 -7.22 -4.84 4.44
C TYR A 10 -7.57 -5.51 5.78
N GLU A 11 -8.09 -6.75 5.76
CA GLU A 11 -8.41 -7.49 6.98
C GLU A 11 -7.14 -7.83 7.79
N ALA A 12 -6.03 -8.18 7.13
CA ALA A 12 -4.75 -8.43 7.79
C ALA A 12 -4.18 -7.15 8.45
N PHE A 13 -4.18 -6.02 7.75
CA PHE A 13 -3.74 -4.74 8.33
C PHE A 13 -4.66 -4.32 9.49
N ALA A 14 -5.98 -4.43 9.30
CA ALA A 14 -6.97 -4.12 10.33
C ALA A 14 -6.82 -5.00 11.59
N ALA A 15 -6.40 -6.26 11.45
CA ALA A 15 -6.13 -7.13 12.59
C ALA A 15 -4.97 -6.60 13.46
N VAL A 16 -3.94 -5.99 12.85
CA VAL A 16 -2.83 -5.36 13.58
C VAL A 16 -3.27 -4.05 14.25
N VAL A 17 -4.09 -3.25 13.58
CA VAL A 17 -4.53 -1.93 14.07
C VAL A 17 -5.54 -2.03 15.22
N ARG A 18 -6.43 -3.02 15.19
CA ARG A 18 -7.53 -3.20 16.16
C ARG A 18 -7.10 -3.20 17.64
N PRO A 19 -6.06 -3.93 18.06
CA PRO A 19 -5.65 -3.97 19.47
C PRO A 19 -4.83 -2.75 19.93
N LEU A 20 -4.39 -1.87 19.02
CA LEU A 20 -3.48 -0.78 19.38
C LEU A 20 -4.20 0.32 20.18
N GLY A 21 -3.51 0.86 21.18
CA GLY A 21 -3.91 2.01 21.99
C GLY A 21 -3.15 3.28 21.62
N ASP A 22 -3.35 4.33 22.41
CA ASP A 22 -2.76 5.64 22.14
C ASP A 22 -1.22 5.63 22.24
N GLU A 23 -0.68 4.93 23.23
CA GLU A 23 0.78 4.80 23.41
C GLU A 23 1.44 4.04 22.24
N GLU A 24 0.87 2.90 21.82
CA GLU A 24 1.41 2.17 20.66
C GLU A 24 1.30 2.98 19.36
N SER A 25 0.30 3.85 19.26
CA SER A 25 0.09 4.68 18.06
C SER A 25 1.24 5.65 17.79
N TRP A 26 2.07 5.95 18.79
CA TRP A 26 3.24 6.82 18.70
C TRP A 26 4.54 6.09 18.34
N ARG A 27 4.53 4.76 18.29
CA ARG A 27 5.69 3.97 17.86
C ARG A 27 6.07 4.30 16.41
N PRO A 28 7.37 4.23 16.07
CA PRO A 28 7.82 4.46 14.70
C PRO A 28 7.34 3.33 13.77
N THR A 29 7.24 3.65 12.48
CA THR A 29 7.00 2.68 11.40
C THR A 29 8.21 2.59 10.48
N GLY A 30 8.18 1.67 9.51
CA GLY A 30 9.15 1.60 8.42
C GLY A 30 9.12 2.85 7.50
N CYS A 31 8.03 3.60 7.48
CA CYS A 31 7.95 4.89 6.80
C CYS A 31 8.73 5.94 7.61
N ALA A 32 9.89 6.37 7.09
CA ALA A 32 10.77 7.30 7.80
C ALA A 32 10.03 8.57 8.26
N GLY A 33 10.01 8.78 9.59
CA GLY A 33 9.37 9.93 10.23
C GLY A 33 7.88 9.79 10.49
N TRP A 34 7.25 8.66 10.16
CA TRP A 34 5.85 8.37 10.48
C TRP A 34 5.75 7.50 11.72
N ALA A 35 4.89 7.92 12.64
CA ALA A 35 4.39 7.06 13.70
C ALA A 35 3.24 6.18 13.18
N VAL A 36 2.87 5.15 13.93
CA VAL A 36 1.74 4.25 13.58
C VAL A 36 0.47 5.04 13.24
N ARG A 37 0.13 6.08 14.01
CA ARG A 37 -1.05 6.92 13.70
C ARG A 37 -0.96 7.67 12.38
N ASP A 38 0.24 8.11 12.00
CA ASP A 38 0.44 8.84 10.74
C ASP A 38 0.18 7.88 9.57
N LEU A 39 0.67 6.64 9.68
CA LEU A 39 0.46 5.58 8.69
C LEU A 39 -1.00 5.12 8.62
N VAL A 40 -1.66 4.92 9.77
CA VAL A 40 -3.08 4.53 9.80
C VAL A 40 -3.95 5.62 9.19
N PHE A 41 -3.65 6.90 9.42
CA PHE A 41 -4.36 8.00 8.78
C PHE A 41 -4.16 8.03 7.26
N HIS A 42 -2.93 7.84 6.78
CA HIS A 42 -2.66 7.67 5.35
C HIS A 42 -3.49 6.55 4.73
N CYS A 43 -3.46 5.35 5.31
CA CYS A 43 -4.20 4.20 4.81
C CYS A 43 -5.74 4.40 4.88
N ALA A 44 -6.24 5.18 5.85
CA ALA A 44 -7.64 5.58 5.88
C ALA A 44 -8.00 6.47 4.67
N GLY A 45 -7.10 7.37 4.28
CA GLY A 45 -7.23 8.18 3.07
C GLY A 45 -7.32 7.34 1.79
N ASP A 46 -6.55 6.26 1.69
CA ASP A 46 -6.65 5.34 0.54
C ASP A 46 -7.97 4.58 0.47
N ALA A 47 -8.47 4.12 1.61
CA ALA A 47 -9.79 3.50 1.67
C ALA A 47 -10.90 4.51 1.31
N GLN A 48 -10.79 5.76 1.75
CA GLN A 48 -11.70 6.84 1.34
C GLN A 48 -11.61 7.12 -0.17
N ARG A 49 -10.39 7.17 -0.72
CA ARG A 49 -10.13 7.31 -2.16
C ARG A 49 -10.78 6.19 -2.96
N ALA A 50 -10.68 4.95 -2.48
CA ALA A 50 -11.36 3.80 -3.07
C ALA A 50 -12.87 4.00 -3.12
N LEU A 51 -13.49 4.34 -1.99
CA LEU A 51 -14.93 4.60 -1.92
C LEU A 51 -15.37 5.70 -2.88
N VAL A 52 -14.63 6.82 -2.95
CA VAL A 52 -14.93 7.90 -3.91
C VAL A 52 -14.85 7.37 -5.35
N ALA A 53 -13.75 6.72 -5.73
CA ALA A 53 -13.54 6.25 -7.09
C ALA A 53 -14.61 5.24 -7.54
N LEU A 54 -14.96 4.26 -6.68
CA LEU A 54 -15.96 3.23 -6.99
C LEU A 54 -17.37 3.81 -7.15
N HIS A 55 -17.68 4.92 -6.49
CA HIS A 55 -18.99 5.58 -6.55
C HIS A 55 -19.02 6.81 -7.46
N THR A 56 -17.91 7.13 -8.13
CA THR A 56 -17.82 8.21 -9.13
C THR A 56 -17.14 7.71 -10.40
N PRO A 57 -17.84 6.92 -11.23
CA PRO A 57 -17.27 6.34 -12.44
C PRO A 57 -16.65 7.40 -13.37
N ALA A 58 -15.54 7.03 -14.00
CA ALA A 58 -14.88 7.86 -14.99
C ALA A 58 -15.62 7.85 -16.33
N ALA A 59 -15.53 8.94 -17.09
CA ALA A 59 -16.15 9.06 -18.41
C ALA A 59 -15.28 8.52 -19.56
N GLY A 60 -13.98 8.31 -19.33
CA GLY A 60 -13.00 7.90 -20.34
C GLY A 60 -12.58 6.43 -20.23
N PRO A 61 -11.90 5.88 -21.24
CA PRO A 61 -11.31 4.55 -21.16
C PRO A 61 -10.12 4.54 -20.17
N PRO A 62 -9.78 3.39 -19.57
CA PRO A 62 -8.56 3.25 -18.78
C PRO A 62 -7.29 3.64 -19.56
N ASP A 63 -6.41 4.41 -18.91
CA ASP A 63 -5.09 4.81 -19.40
C ASP A 63 -3.92 4.20 -18.59
N ARG A 64 -4.27 3.56 -17.47
CA ARG A 64 -3.40 2.79 -16.59
C ARG A 64 -4.05 1.46 -16.22
N ASP A 65 -3.21 0.50 -15.85
CA ASP A 65 -3.57 -0.78 -15.25
C ASP A 65 -2.89 -0.92 -13.88
N ALA A 66 -3.09 -2.06 -13.20
CA ALA A 66 -2.54 -2.31 -11.87
C ALA A 66 -1.00 -2.25 -11.78
N VAL A 67 -0.28 -2.37 -12.90
CA VAL A 67 1.20 -2.36 -12.96
C VAL A 67 1.72 -0.99 -13.38
N THR A 68 1.20 -0.46 -14.48
CA THR A 68 1.63 0.79 -15.10
C THR A 68 1.30 2.01 -14.26
N TYR A 69 0.31 1.91 -13.36
CA TYR A 69 0.03 2.92 -12.33
C TYR A 69 1.28 3.28 -11.50
N TRP A 70 2.14 2.31 -11.21
CA TRP A 70 3.32 2.49 -10.34
C TRP A 70 4.53 3.14 -11.03
N ARG A 71 4.53 3.27 -12.36
CA ARG A 71 5.70 3.78 -13.12
C ARG A 71 6.07 5.22 -12.77
N ASP A 72 5.09 6.00 -12.33
CA ASP A 72 5.24 7.42 -12.04
C ASP A 72 5.64 7.66 -10.55
N TRP A 73 5.78 6.60 -9.74
CA TRP A 73 6.05 6.64 -8.29
C TRP A 73 7.54 6.48 -7.95
N ALA A 74 8.37 7.34 -8.53
CA ALA A 74 9.78 7.43 -8.20
C ALA A 74 10.02 8.18 -6.86
N PRO A 75 11.20 8.03 -6.23
CA PRO A 75 11.54 8.78 -5.02
C PRO A 75 11.33 10.29 -5.17
N ASP A 76 10.40 10.83 -4.38
CA ASP A 76 10.10 12.27 -4.30
C ASP A 76 10.35 12.81 -2.88
N PRO A 77 11.52 13.44 -2.63
CA PRO A 77 11.84 14.00 -1.32
C PRO A 77 10.86 15.11 -0.87
N VAL A 78 10.29 15.87 -1.80
CA VAL A 78 9.37 16.98 -1.51
C VAL A 78 8.00 16.43 -1.15
N GLY A 79 7.46 15.51 -1.96
CA GLY A 79 6.24 14.78 -1.68
C GLY A 79 6.32 14.01 -0.36
N ALA A 80 7.42 13.31 -0.11
CA ALA A 80 7.65 12.62 1.16
C ALA A 80 7.67 13.58 2.36
N ALA A 81 8.32 14.75 2.22
CA ALA A 81 8.32 15.77 3.27
C ALA A 81 6.92 16.36 3.51
N ASN A 82 6.14 16.57 2.45
CA ASN A 82 4.75 16.99 2.55
C ASN A 82 3.89 15.93 3.24
N GLY A 83 3.99 14.66 2.81
CA GLY A 83 3.25 13.54 3.40
C GLY A 83 3.54 13.38 4.89
N ARG A 84 4.82 13.46 5.32
CA ARG A 84 5.20 13.50 6.75
C ARG A 84 4.46 14.59 7.52
N ARG A 85 4.42 15.82 6.99
CA ARG A 85 3.77 16.95 7.67
C ARG A 85 2.25 16.79 7.70
N TRP A 86 1.65 16.49 6.54
CA TRP A 86 0.22 16.34 6.38
C TRP A 86 -0.34 15.24 7.29
N ASN A 87 0.24 14.03 7.20
CA ASN A 87 -0.24 12.89 7.98
C ASN A 87 -0.01 13.10 9.48
N ARG A 88 1.14 13.66 9.90
CA ARG A 88 1.38 13.99 11.31
C ARG A 88 0.36 14.98 11.84
N VAL A 89 0.14 16.10 11.16
CA VAL A 89 -0.78 17.15 11.63
C VAL A 89 -2.20 16.59 11.69
N SER A 90 -2.68 15.96 10.62
CA SER A 90 -4.04 15.43 10.56
C SER A 90 -4.28 14.29 11.55
N ALA A 91 -3.37 13.32 11.66
CA ALA A 91 -3.48 12.24 12.63
C ALA A 91 -3.43 12.73 14.08
N SER A 92 -2.73 13.84 14.35
CA SER A 92 -2.66 14.45 15.69
C SER A 92 -3.92 15.23 16.07
N MET A 93 -4.83 15.51 15.13
CA MET A 93 -6.12 16.15 15.45
C MET A 93 -7.09 15.19 16.14
N PHE A 94 -6.85 13.87 16.04
CA PHE A 94 -7.54 12.88 16.85
C PHE A 94 -6.93 12.88 18.25
N LEU A 95 -7.72 13.32 19.23
CA LEU A 95 -7.30 13.40 20.62
C LEU A 95 -6.95 12.01 21.20
N ASP A 96 -7.71 11.00 20.78
CA ASP A 96 -7.55 9.61 21.21
C ASP A 96 -7.43 8.72 19.97
N PHE A 97 -6.37 7.92 19.90
CA PHE A 97 -6.13 7.02 18.78
C PHE A 97 -7.31 6.10 18.46
N ARG A 98 -8.16 5.75 19.44
CA ARG A 98 -9.37 4.94 19.20
C ARG A 98 -10.29 5.57 18.15
N GLN A 99 -10.37 6.90 18.07
CA GLN A 99 -11.19 7.62 17.09
C GLN A 99 -10.65 7.42 15.67
N LEU A 100 -9.34 7.55 15.48
CA LEU A 100 -8.68 7.31 14.19
C LEU A 100 -8.73 5.83 13.81
N ARG A 101 -8.51 4.94 14.78
CA ARG A 101 -8.62 3.50 14.62
C ARG A 101 -10.02 3.11 14.13
N GLU A 102 -11.07 3.62 14.76
CA GLU A 102 -12.46 3.36 14.37
C GLU A 102 -12.76 3.89 12.97
N LEU A 103 -12.35 5.12 12.65
CA LEU A 103 -12.45 5.67 11.29
C LEU A 103 -11.79 4.75 10.26
N TYR A 104 -10.56 4.29 10.51
CA TYR A 104 -9.85 3.38 9.63
C TYR A 104 -10.59 2.03 9.47
N LEU A 105 -11.00 1.41 10.58
CA LEU A 105 -11.65 0.09 10.57
C LEU A 105 -13.03 0.13 9.86
N GLU A 106 -13.81 1.19 10.08
CA GLU A 106 -15.11 1.37 9.42
C GLU A 106 -14.95 1.65 7.93
N THR A 107 -14.01 2.53 7.57
CA THR A 107 -13.78 2.90 6.15
C THR A 107 -13.25 1.71 5.35
N THR A 108 -12.32 0.92 5.91
CA THR A 108 -11.80 -0.27 5.25
C THR A 108 -12.86 -1.37 5.13
N ALA A 109 -13.69 -1.59 6.15
CA ALA A 109 -14.81 -2.51 6.06
C ALA A 109 -15.85 -2.08 5.01
N ALA A 110 -16.17 -0.78 4.94
CA ALA A 110 -17.04 -0.22 3.90
C ALA A 110 -16.44 -0.42 2.50
N THR A 111 -15.14 -0.19 2.35
CA THR A 111 -14.42 -0.43 1.09
C THR A 111 -14.50 -1.89 0.67
N VAL A 112 -14.22 -2.81 1.59
CA VAL A 112 -14.29 -4.27 1.36
C VAL A 112 -15.70 -4.72 0.93
N ASN A 113 -16.75 -4.11 1.47
CA ASN A 113 -18.11 -4.37 1.02
C ASN A 113 -18.37 -3.78 -0.37
N ALA A 114 -18.01 -2.51 -0.59
CA ALA A 114 -18.24 -1.83 -1.88
C ALA A 114 -17.55 -2.56 -3.06
N VAL A 115 -16.31 -3.02 -2.87
CA VAL A 115 -15.57 -3.72 -3.92
C VAL A 115 -16.16 -5.09 -4.26
N ALA A 116 -16.87 -5.73 -3.33
CA ALA A 116 -17.51 -7.03 -3.58
C ALA A 116 -18.67 -6.90 -4.58
N ASP A 117 -19.36 -5.76 -4.58
CA ASP A 117 -20.51 -5.48 -5.44
C ASP A 117 -20.14 -4.67 -6.70
N THR A 118 -18.88 -4.27 -6.85
CA THR A 118 -18.43 -3.46 -7.99
C THR A 118 -18.01 -4.35 -9.17
N ALA A 119 -18.54 -4.05 -10.37
CA ALA A 119 -18.09 -4.69 -11.60
C ALA A 119 -16.60 -4.36 -11.87
N PRO A 120 -15.71 -5.36 -12.02
CA PRO A 120 -14.27 -5.13 -12.10
C PRO A 120 -13.85 -4.29 -13.32
N GLU A 121 -14.63 -4.30 -14.40
CA GLU A 121 -14.40 -3.54 -15.63
C GLU A 121 -14.82 -2.07 -15.56
N LEU A 122 -15.48 -1.64 -14.48
CA LEU A 122 -15.95 -0.26 -14.31
C LEU A 122 -14.78 0.73 -14.39
N PRO A 123 -14.78 1.71 -15.31
CA PRO A 123 -13.76 2.74 -15.35
C PRO A 123 -13.90 3.69 -14.15
N VAL A 124 -12.79 3.94 -13.44
CA VAL A 124 -12.73 4.78 -12.25
C VAL A 124 -11.56 5.74 -12.32
N LEU A 125 -11.73 6.96 -11.81
CA LEU A 125 -10.70 7.99 -11.78
C LEU A 125 -10.02 8.00 -10.40
N THR A 126 -8.70 7.88 -10.36
CA THR A 126 -7.91 8.06 -9.15
C THR A 126 -6.64 8.85 -9.47
N GLN A 127 -6.35 9.90 -8.68
CA GLN A 127 -5.10 10.66 -8.79
C GLN A 127 -4.74 11.09 -10.22
N GLY A 128 -5.75 11.45 -11.02
CA GLY A 128 -5.58 11.90 -12.40
C GLY A 128 -5.41 10.80 -13.46
N GLN A 129 -5.51 9.52 -13.08
CA GLN A 129 -5.43 8.36 -13.98
C GLN A 129 -6.76 7.61 -14.00
N VAL A 130 -7.14 7.05 -15.14
CA VAL A 130 -8.30 6.19 -15.29
C VAL A 130 -7.86 4.72 -15.29
N LEU A 131 -8.42 3.93 -14.38
CA LEU A 131 -8.18 2.50 -14.26
C LEU A 131 -9.50 1.74 -14.36
N THR A 132 -9.44 0.42 -14.54
CA THR A 132 -10.59 -0.42 -14.17
C THR A 132 -10.71 -0.49 -12.64
N ALA A 133 -11.92 -0.71 -12.13
CA ALA A 133 -12.12 -0.90 -10.69
C ALA A 133 -11.32 -2.10 -10.16
N GLY A 134 -11.20 -3.17 -10.95
CA GLY A 134 -10.38 -4.33 -10.64
C GLY A 134 -8.89 -4.00 -10.53
N ASP A 135 -8.37 -3.13 -11.39
CA ASP A 135 -6.98 -2.66 -11.31
C ASP A 135 -6.76 -1.75 -10.09
N LEU A 136 -7.69 -0.82 -9.83
CA LEU A 136 -7.65 0.00 -8.62
C LEU A 136 -7.60 -0.87 -7.36
N MET A 137 -8.42 -1.92 -7.27
CA MET A 137 -8.39 -2.86 -6.14
C MET A 137 -7.02 -3.49 -5.93
N LEU A 138 -6.33 -3.88 -7.02
CA LEU A 138 -4.97 -4.42 -6.93
C LEU A 138 -3.96 -3.37 -6.47
N THR A 139 -4.03 -2.14 -6.98
CA THR A 139 -3.14 -1.06 -6.51
C THR A 139 -3.30 -0.81 -5.00
N LEU A 140 -4.53 -0.79 -4.50
CA LEU A 140 -4.82 -0.59 -3.08
C LEU A 140 -4.36 -1.78 -2.22
N ALA A 141 -4.44 -3.00 -2.75
CA ALA A 141 -3.94 -4.19 -2.07
C ALA A 141 -2.40 -4.18 -1.99
N VAL A 142 -1.72 -3.75 -3.06
CA VAL A 142 -0.27 -3.55 -3.09
C VAL A 142 0.14 -2.51 -2.06
N GLU A 143 -0.52 -1.35 -2.05
CA GLU A 143 -0.22 -0.27 -1.11
C GLU A 143 -0.41 -0.72 0.35
N ALA A 144 -1.56 -1.33 0.66
CA ALA A 144 -1.84 -1.83 2.01
C ALA A 144 -0.84 -2.91 2.44
N THR A 145 -0.43 -3.82 1.54
CA THR A 145 0.54 -4.88 1.86
C THR A 145 1.92 -4.30 2.14
N VAL A 146 2.36 -3.36 1.31
CA VAL A 146 3.64 -2.67 1.47
C VAL A 146 3.66 -1.85 2.76
N HIS A 147 2.60 -1.13 3.07
CA HIS A 147 2.47 -0.40 4.33
C HIS A 147 2.24 -1.30 5.54
N HIS A 148 1.71 -2.51 5.38
CA HIS A 148 1.67 -3.50 6.46
C HIS A 148 3.11 -3.87 6.86
N LEU A 149 4.03 -4.05 5.90
CA LEU A 149 5.46 -4.26 6.20
C LEU A 149 6.07 -3.10 6.99
N ASP A 150 5.62 -1.88 6.74
CA ASP A 150 6.06 -0.68 7.49
C ASP A 150 5.45 -0.63 8.89
N LEU A 151 4.17 -0.99 9.03
CA LEU A 151 3.42 -0.93 10.28
C LEU A 151 4.06 -1.82 11.36
N VAL A 152 4.50 -3.01 10.98
CA VAL A 152 4.90 -4.05 11.95
C VAL A 152 6.35 -3.94 12.43
N VAL A 153 7.14 -2.99 11.90
CA VAL A 153 8.58 -2.87 12.18
C VAL A 153 8.89 -2.74 13.67
N ASP A 154 8.09 -1.97 14.42
CA ASP A 154 8.24 -1.78 15.88
C ASP A 154 7.07 -2.40 16.68
N LEU A 155 6.39 -3.40 16.09
CA LEU A 155 5.28 -4.13 16.73
C LEU A 155 5.60 -5.63 16.76
N PRO A 156 6.46 -6.11 17.68
CA PRO A 156 7.05 -7.45 17.62
C PRO A 156 6.07 -8.63 17.74
N GLN A 157 4.83 -8.38 18.21
CA GLN A 157 3.78 -9.40 18.32
C GLN A 157 2.77 -9.34 17.16
N ALA A 158 2.90 -8.37 16.25
CA ALA A 158 1.99 -8.22 15.13
C ALA A 158 2.30 -9.24 14.02
N ALA A 159 1.25 -9.83 13.46
CA ALA A 159 1.38 -10.67 12.29
C ALA A 159 1.74 -9.83 11.05
N GLY A 160 2.50 -10.42 10.13
CA GLY A 160 2.86 -9.81 8.85
C GLY A 160 1.69 -9.72 7.86
N PRO A 161 1.95 -9.23 6.63
CA PRO A 161 0.93 -9.07 5.60
C PRO A 161 0.33 -10.40 5.15
N SER A 162 -0.85 -10.34 4.53
CA SER A 162 -1.47 -11.53 3.94
C SER A 162 -0.63 -12.10 2.79
N ALA A 163 -0.63 -13.43 2.64
CA ALA A 163 0.07 -14.10 1.53
C ALA A 163 -0.47 -13.68 0.16
N ALA A 164 -1.78 -13.47 0.04
CA ALA A 164 -2.40 -13.00 -1.21
C ALA A 164 -1.94 -11.58 -1.58
N GLY A 165 -1.82 -10.68 -0.59
CA GLY A 165 -1.27 -9.35 -0.78
C GLY A 165 0.19 -9.37 -1.23
N LEU A 166 1.03 -10.18 -0.57
CA LEU A 166 2.44 -10.35 -0.94
C LEU A 166 2.60 -10.90 -2.37
N ALA A 167 1.77 -11.87 -2.76
CA ALA A 167 1.76 -12.38 -4.13
C ALA A 167 1.35 -11.31 -5.17
N ALA A 168 0.41 -10.42 -4.83
CA ALA A 168 0.02 -9.30 -5.69
C ALA A 168 1.13 -8.24 -5.81
N VAL A 169 1.85 -7.97 -4.72
CA VAL A 169 3.06 -7.12 -4.74
C VAL A 169 4.10 -7.74 -5.68
N ARG A 170 4.42 -9.03 -5.54
CA ARG A 170 5.35 -9.71 -6.46
C ARG A 170 4.93 -9.57 -7.92
N ALA A 171 3.68 -9.89 -8.25
CA ALA A 171 3.19 -9.83 -9.63
C ALA A 171 3.31 -8.42 -10.22
N THR A 172 3.04 -7.39 -9.40
CA THR A 172 3.20 -5.98 -9.78
C THR A 172 4.67 -5.63 -10.04
N LEU A 173 5.57 -6.04 -9.14
CA LEU A 173 7.01 -5.80 -9.26
C LEU A 173 7.63 -6.54 -10.45
N ASP A 174 7.23 -7.79 -10.70
CA ASP A 174 7.65 -8.56 -11.88
C ASP A 174 7.17 -7.86 -13.16
N GLY A 175 5.95 -7.33 -13.17
CA GLY A 175 5.41 -6.53 -14.28
C GLY A 175 6.18 -5.24 -14.52
N LEU A 176 6.58 -4.53 -13.46
CA LEU A 176 7.43 -3.34 -13.54
C LEU A 176 8.83 -3.68 -14.03
N LEU A 177 9.41 -4.78 -13.54
CA LEU A 177 10.72 -5.28 -13.97
C LEU A 177 10.68 -5.76 -15.43
N GLY A 178 9.51 -6.23 -15.88
CA GLY A 178 9.24 -6.79 -17.21
C GLY A 178 9.43 -8.31 -17.29
N ARG A 179 9.75 -8.96 -16.17
CA ARG A 179 10.04 -10.39 -16.03
C ARG A 179 10.09 -10.76 -14.54
N PRO A 180 9.96 -12.05 -14.18
CA PRO A 180 10.26 -12.51 -12.83
C PRO A 180 11.66 -12.11 -12.36
N VAL A 181 11.77 -11.67 -11.11
CA VAL A 181 13.09 -11.39 -10.51
C VAL A 181 13.99 -12.64 -10.58
N PRO A 182 15.25 -12.52 -11.05
CA PRO A 182 16.13 -13.67 -11.27
C PRO A 182 16.82 -14.16 -9.98
N LEU A 183 16.18 -13.95 -8.82
CA LEU A 183 16.69 -14.25 -7.49
C LEU A 183 15.68 -15.11 -6.74
N ASP A 184 16.17 -16.07 -5.96
CA ASP A 184 15.34 -16.91 -5.07
C ASP A 184 14.95 -16.14 -3.80
N TRP A 185 14.24 -15.03 -4.00
CA TRP A 185 13.77 -14.16 -2.93
C TRP A 185 12.38 -14.57 -2.47
N SER A 186 12.14 -14.50 -1.16
CA SER A 186 10.78 -14.53 -0.62
C SER A 186 9.99 -13.30 -1.10
N ASP A 187 8.66 -13.41 -1.11
CA ASP A 187 7.78 -12.29 -1.51
C ASP A 187 8.01 -11.06 -0.63
N GLU A 188 8.21 -11.27 0.68
CA GLU A 188 8.50 -10.19 1.62
C GLU A 188 9.82 -9.50 1.30
N HIS A 189 10.90 -10.25 1.07
CA HIS A 189 12.19 -9.65 0.78
C HIS A 189 12.16 -8.90 -0.55
N TYR A 190 11.51 -9.47 -1.57
CA TYR A 190 11.35 -8.79 -2.85
C TYR A 190 10.54 -7.49 -2.70
N ALA A 191 9.44 -7.52 -1.95
CA ALA A 191 8.66 -6.33 -1.63
C ALA A 191 9.51 -5.26 -0.93
N ARG A 192 10.29 -5.63 0.09
CA ARG A 192 11.14 -4.68 0.82
C ARG A 192 12.23 -4.08 -0.08
N ALA A 193 12.95 -4.90 -0.84
CA ALA A 193 14.04 -4.46 -1.68
C ALA A 193 13.54 -3.58 -2.84
N ALA A 194 12.53 -4.05 -3.57
CA ALA A 194 12.02 -3.37 -4.75
C ALA A 194 11.20 -2.11 -4.45
N THR A 195 10.83 -1.89 -3.18
CA THR A 195 10.16 -0.66 -2.75
C THR A 195 11.01 0.23 -1.85
N GLY A 196 12.32 -0.02 -1.78
CA GLY A 196 13.29 0.86 -1.11
C GLY A 196 13.33 0.73 0.41
N ARG A 197 12.65 -0.27 0.97
CA ARG A 197 12.61 -0.58 2.42
C ARG A 197 13.78 -1.45 2.87
N ALA A 198 14.51 -2.06 1.94
CA ALA A 198 15.75 -2.78 2.19
C ALA A 198 16.77 -2.44 1.10
N THR A 199 18.03 -2.29 1.50
CA THR A 199 19.14 -2.07 0.57
C THR A 199 19.56 -3.39 -0.06
N LEU A 200 19.80 -3.39 -1.38
CA LEU A 200 20.41 -4.52 -2.06
C LEU A 200 21.84 -4.77 -1.54
N THR A 201 22.15 -6.03 -1.25
CA THR A 201 23.51 -6.49 -0.98
C THR A 201 24.36 -6.46 -2.26
N GLU A 202 25.69 -6.52 -2.12
CA GLU A 202 26.60 -6.57 -3.27
C GLU A 202 26.35 -7.80 -4.16
N ALA A 203 26.09 -8.97 -3.55
CA ALA A 203 25.77 -10.20 -4.27
C ALA A 203 24.45 -10.08 -5.06
N GLU A 204 23.42 -9.47 -4.48
CA GLU A 204 22.15 -9.24 -5.17
C GLU A 204 22.29 -8.24 -6.31
N ARG A 205 23.05 -7.16 -6.10
CA ARG A 205 23.38 -6.21 -7.19
C ARG A 205 24.08 -6.89 -8.35
N LEU A 206 25.06 -7.76 -8.07
CA LEU A 206 25.77 -8.50 -9.10
C LEU A 206 24.84 -9.44 -9.88
N ALA A 207 23.93 -10.15 -9.18
CA ALA A 207 22.98 -11.06 -9.79
C ALA A 207 21.89 -10.35 -10.61
N LEU A 208 21.44 -9.16 -10.18
CA LEU A 208 20.49 -8.32 -10.92
C LEU A 208 21.14 -7.66 -12.15
N GLY A 209 22.45 -7.46 -12.15
CA GLY A 209 23.16 -6.79 -13.23
C GLY A 209 22.63 -5.37 -13.45
N ALA A 210 22.34 -5.01 -14.70
CA ALA A 210 21.83 -3.68 -15.05
C ALA A 210 20.47 -3.35 -14.41
N ASP A 211 19.67 -4.36 -14.04
CA ASP A 211 18.40 -4.11 -13.37
C ASP A 211 18.59 -3.58 -11.93
N ALA A 212 19.76 -3.76 -11.31
CA ALA A 212 20.04 -3.26 -9.96
C ALA A 212 19.88 -1.73 -9.85
N ASP A 213 20.12 -0.99 -10.95
CA ASP A 213 20.03 0.47 -10.98
C ASP A 213 18.57 0.96 -11.16
N ARG A 214 17.64 0.05 -11.44
CA ARG A 214 16.20 0.33 -11.48
C ARG A 214 15.55 0.21 -10.11
N PHE A 215 16.26 -0.27 -9.09
CA PHE A 215 15.73 -0.43 -7.74
C PHE A 215 15.92 0.87 -6.93
N PRO A 216 14.91 1.31 -6.15
CA PRO A 216 13.58 0.71 -6.04
C PRO A 216 12.72 0.93 -7.30
N LEU A 217 11.85 -0.02 -7.63
CA LEU A 217 10.94 0.05 -8.77
C LEU A 217 9.81 1.06 -8.56
N PHE A 218 9.42 1.30 -7.31
CA PHE A 218 8.62 2.45 -6.84
C PHE A 218 8.91 2.70 -5.35
N SER A 219 8.57 3.87 -4.78
CA SER A 219 8.80 4.15 -3.35
C SER A 219 7.74 5.00 -2.69
#